data_AF-A0A9X0CJV7-F1
#
_entry.id   AF-A0A9X0CJV7-F1
#
_cell.length_a   1.000
_cell.length_b   1.000
_cell.length_c   1.000
_cell.angle_alpha   90.00
_cell.angle_beta   90.00
_cell.angle_gamma   90.00
#
_symmetry.space_group_name_H-M   'P 1'
#
loop_
_entity.id
_entity.type
_entity.pdbx_description
1 polymer ?
#
loop_
_entity_poly.entity_id
_entity_poly.type
_entity_poly.pdbx_seq_one_letter_code
_entity_poly.pdbx_strand_id
1 'polypeptide(L)'
;MEELSTCHMFTPALLSHSFLLGNPCEINDYKDLNQGDRSVTYKDATDKCDYDDLKDERHYWYKVSGNAGNALASNNAPASGTCGTMIRVYLKNDHPAISDGVVTQKVCAATPDVNPCDEEKNIKVVNCGAFYLYKLVKQQQQQQQQQQQQKQQQQQQQQQQQQLQQQQQQQQQQHHHQQQKQQQQQQQQQQQQQQQQQQQQQQQQQQQLQQQQQQQQQ
;
A
#
# COMPACT_ATOMS: atom_id res chain seq x y z
N MET A 1 13.83 33.35 48.53
CA MET A 1 12.37 33.18 48.66
C MET A 1 11.80 33.61 47.32
N GLU A 2 11.72 32.67 46.37
CA GLU A 2 10.54 31.80 46.16
C GLU A 2 9.44 32.62 45.48
N GLU A 3 8.93 32.34 44.28
CA GLU A 3 8.81 31.10 43.50
C GLU A 3 8.77 31.41 41.99
N LEU A 4 9.21 30.44 41.19
CA LEU A 4 9.07 30.34 39.74
C LEU A 4 7.64 29.92 39.34
N SER A 5 7.37 29.89 38.04
CA SER A 5 6.33 29.07 37.39
C SER A 5 4.93 29.70 37.37
N THR A 6 4.39 30.17 36.25
CA THR A 6 4.09 29.34 35.07
C THR A 6 3.78 30.23 33.86
N CYS A 7 4.50 30.02 32.76
CA CYS A 7 4.02 30.36 31.43
C CYS A 7 2.71 29.58 31.19
N HIS A 8 1.60 30.29 31.02
CA HIS A 8 0.44 29.69 30.37
C HIS A 8 0.82 29.40 28.93
N MET A 9 1.18 28.15 28.69
CA MET A 9 1.25 27.55 27.38
C MET A 9 -0.10 27.81 26.70
N PHE A 10 -0.10 28.60 25.64
CA PHE A 10 -1.09 28.48 24.59
C PHE A 10 -1.10 27.01 24.17
N THR A 11 -2.03 26.23 24.70
CA THR A 11 -2.39 24.96 24.09
C THR A 11 -2.86 25.32 22.68
N PRO A 12 -2.18 24.88 21.60
CA PRO A 12 -2.82 24.94 20.31
C PRO A 12 -4.05 24.04 20.46
N ALA A 13 -5.24 24.63 20.35
CA ALA A 13 -6.41 23.85 20.06
C ALA A 13 -6.00 22.97 18.87
N LEU A 14 -5.95 21.66 19.10
CA LEU A 14 -5.88 20.68 18.04
C LEU A 14 -7.15 20.91 17.23
N LEU A 15 -7.08 21.83 16.26
CA LEU A 15 -7.97 21.85 15.13
C LEU A 15 -7.73 20.51 14.46
N SER A 16 -8.55 19.56 14.89
CA SER A 16 -8.89 18.36 14.18
C SER A 16 -9.00 18.73 12.70
N HIS A 17 -8.00 18.34 11.92
CA HIS A 17 -7.99 18.49 10.47
C HIS A 17 -8.94 17.47 9.82
N SER A 18 -10.06 17.14 10.46
CA SER A 18 -11.04 16.16 9.96
C SER A 18 -12.18 16.77 9.15
N PHE A 19 -12.24 18.08 8.95
CA PHE A 19 -13.34 18.72 8.25
C PHE A 19 -12.93 19.37 6.92
N LEU A 20 -12.74 18.56 5.88
CA LEU A 20 -13.01 18.97 4.49
C LEU A 20 -13.61 17.83 3.65
N LEU A 21 -14.27 16.87 4.30
CA LEU A 21 -15.25 16.00 3.64
C LEU A 21 -16.47 16.02 4.56
N GLY A 22 -17.41 16.91 4.28
CA GLY A 22 -18.63 17.05 5.08
C GLY A 22 -19.36 15.71 5.22
N ASN A 23 -20.13 15.55 6.30
CA ASN A 23 -20.98 14.40 6.49
C ASN A 23 -21.85 14.23 5.22
N PRO A 24 -21.76 13.10 4.50
CA PRO A 24 -22.49 12.92 3.24
C PRO A 24 -24.01 13.06 3.40
N CYS A 25 -24.53 12.81 4.60
CA CYS A 25 -25.94 12.98 4.91
C CYS A 25 -26.39 14.44 5.04
N GLU A 26 -25.47 15.41 5.14
CA GLU A 26 -25.77 16.82 5.37
C GLU A 26 -25.54 17.70 4.14
N ILE A 27 -24.67 17.26 3.22
CA ILE A 27 -24.20 18.08 2.10
C ILE A 27 -25.13 18.08 0.89
N ASN A 28 -26.22 17.28 0.88
CA ASN A 28 -27.20 17.16 -0.22
C ASN A 28 -26.59 17.06 -1.64
N ASP A 29 -25.37 16.57 -1.74
CA ASP A 29 -24.62 16.42 -2.99
C ASP A 29 -24.63 14.94 -3.41
N TYR A 30 -25.79 14.53 -3.93
CA TYR A 30 -26.03 13.17 -4.41
C TYR A 30 -26.92 13.18 -5.66
N LYS A 31 -26.81 12.12 -6.47
CA LYS A 31 -27.72 11.87 -7.60
C LYS A 31 -28.84 10.92 -7.17
N ASP A 32 -30.09 11.31 -7.42
CA ASP A 32 -31.24 10.42 -7.26
C ASP A 32 -31.33 9.42 -8.43
N LEU A 33 -31.44 8.14 -8.09
CA LEU A 33 -31.75 7.02 -8.97
C LEU A 33 -33.22 6.65 -8.74
N ASN A 34 -34.11 7.37 -9.41
CA ASN A 34 -35.55 7.34 -9.11
C ASN A 34 -36.43 6.77 -10.24
N GLN A 35 -35.80 6.28 -11.29
CA GLN A 35 -36.45 5.71 -12.45
C GLN A 35 -37.12 4.38 -12.07
N GLY A 36 -38.41 4.23 -12.41
CA GLY A 36 -39.20 3.08 -11.96
C GLY A 36 -38.80 1.74 -12.55
N ASP A 37 -38.06 1.75 -13.67
CA ASP A 37 -37.49 0.55 -14.27
C ASP A 37 -36.43 -0.11 -13.37
N ARG A 38 -35.82 0.64 -12.46
CA ARG A 38 -34.84 0.13 -11.47
C ARG A 38 -35.48 -0.70 -10.35
N SER A 39 -36.80 -0.68 -10.22
CA SER A 39 -37.50 -1.39 -9.15
C SER A 39 -37.46 -2.91 -9.35
N VAL A 40 -37.35 -3.63 -8.23
CA VAL A 40 -37.50 -5.10 -8.18
C VAL A 40 -38.88 -5.59 -8.66
N THR A 41 -39.86 -4.71 -8.73
CA THR A 41 -41.22 -5.02 -9.22
C THR A 41 -41.39 -4.75 -10.71
N TYR A 42 -40.43 -4.08 -11.37
CA TYR A 42 -40.45 -3.87 -12.81
C TYR A 42 -40.10 -5.19 -13.52
N LYS A 43 -40.97 -5.69 -14.40
CA LYS A 43 -40.91 -7.06 -14.96
C LYS A 43 -40.39 -7.11 -16.40
N ASP A 44 -39.47 -6.22 -16.73
CA ASP A 44 -38.82 -6.18 -18.03
C ASP A 44 -37.33 -5.93 -17.82
N ALA A 45 -36.51 -6.79 -18.41
CA ALA A 45 -35.06 -6.65 -18.43
C ALA A 45 -34.64 -6.25 -19.84
N THR A 46 -34.93 -4.99 -20.18
CA THR A 46 -34.21 -4.35 -21.28
C THR A 46 -32.76 -4.18 -20.85
N ASP A 47 -31.80 -4.28 -21.78
CA ASP A 47 -30.37 -4.17 -21.46
C ASP A 47 -29.98 -2.69 -21.22
N LYS A 48 -30.55 -2.09 -20.19
CA LYS A 48 -30.20 -0.73 -19.78
C LYS A 48 -28.95 -0.79 -18.91
N CYS A 49 -27.90 -0.17 -19.41
CA CYS A 49 -26.65 0.01 -18.68
C CYS A 49 -26.68 1.34 -17.93
N ASP A 50 -26.27 1.34 -16.66
CA ASP A 50 -26.10 2.55 -15.85
C ASP A 50 -24.88 3.40 -16.26
N TYR A 51 -24.37 3.23 -17.49
CA TYR A 51 -23.15 3.89 -17.94
C TYR A 51 -23.28 5.41 -18.00
N ASP A 52 -24.42 5.91 -18.50
CA ASP A 52 -24.73 7.34 -18.54
C ASP A 52 -25.27 7.85 -17.20
N ASP A 53 -25.80 6.94 -16.38
CA ASP A 53 -26.37 7.29 -15.08
C ASP A 53 -25.35 7.43 -13.97
N LEU A 54 -24.26 6.66 -14.02
CA LEU A 54 -23.14 6.79 -13.12
C LEU A 54 -22.15 7.81 -13.69
N LYS A 55 -21.84 8.84 -12.91
CA LYS A 55 -20.74 9.75 -13.24
C LYS A 55 -19.41 9.05 -13.06
N ASP A 56 -18.43 9.44 -13.88
CA ASP A 56 -17.06 8.93 -13.87
C ASP A 56 -16.24 9.47 -12.66
N GLU A 57 -16.87 9.65 -11.49
CA GLU A 57 -16.26 10.35 -10.36
C GLU A 57 -16.61 9.70 -9.00
N ARG A 58 -15.57 9.33 -8.23
CA ARG A 58 -15.69 8.63 -6.93
C ARG A 58 -16.26 9.47 -5.78
N HIS A 59 -16.59 10.74 -6.03
CA HIS A 59 -17.08 11.66 -5.02
C HIS A 59 -18.59 11.74 -4.97
N TYR A 60 -19.30 11.30 -6.02
CA TYR A 60 -20.75 11.30 -6.03
C TYR A 60 -21.35 10.20 -5.17
N TRP A 61 -22.31 10.61 -4.36
CA TRP A 61 -23.23 9.73 -3.69
C TRP A 61 -24.46 9.53 -4.56
N TYR A 62 -25.06 8.35 -4.46
CA TYR A 62 -26.30 8.00 -5.14
C TYR A 62 -27.35 7.60 -4.12
N LYS A 63 -28.60 7.99 -4.36
CA LYS A 63 -29.75 7.66 -3.53
C LYS A 63 -30.79 6.94 -4.38
N VAL A 64 -31.26 5.79 -3.92
CA VAL A 64 -32.42 5.13 -4.53
C VAL A 64 -33.69 5.74 -3.93
N SER A 65 -34.59 6.25 -4.76
CA SER A 65 -35.79 6.95 -4.30
C SER A 65 -36.95 6.84 -5.29
N GLY A 66 -38.14 7.33 -4.90
CA GLY A 66 -39.29 7.40 -5.79
C GLY A 66 -39.73 6.02 -6.32
N ASN A 67 -39.95 5.92 -7.63
CA ASN A 67 -40.48 4.71 -8.26
C ASN A 67 -39.45 3.57 -8.32
N ALA A 68 -38.17 3.84 -8.09
CA ALA A 68 -37.12 2.83 -7.99
C ALA A 68 -37.16 2.05 -6.67
N GLY A 69 -37.88 2.55 -5.66
CA GLY A 69 -37.84 2.06 -4.28
C GLY A 69 -37.12 3.03 -3.35
N ASN A 70 -36.64 2.55 -2.21
CA ASN A 70 -36.01 3.37 -1.16
C ASN A 70 -34.57 2.96 -0.81
N ALA A 71 -34.07 1.87 -1.38
CA ALA A 71 -32.74 1.33 -1.14
C ALA A 71 -32.35 0.34 -2.26
N LEU A 72 -31.06 0.00 -2.36
CA LEU A 72 -30.63 -1.19 -3.10
C LEU A 72 -31.18 -2.45 -2.44
N ALA A 73 -31.33 -3.55 -3.18
CA ALA A 73 -31.60 -4.85 -2.58
C ALA A 73 -30.42 -5.29 -1.69
N SER A 74 -30.68 -6.05 -0.62
CA SER A 74 -29.67 -6.62 0.26
C SER A 74 -29.90 -8.11 0.51
N ASN A 75 -28.83 -8.82 0.84
CA ASN A 75 -28.74 -10.26 1.12
C ASN A 75 -29.03 -11.19 -0.06
N ASN A 76 -29.99 -10.84 -0.92
CA ASN A 76 -30.42 -11.66 -2.04
C ASN A 76 -30.51 -10.84 -3.32
N ALA A 77 -30.17 -11.48 -4.43
CA ALA A 77 -30.36 -10.90 -5.75
C ALA A 77 -31.86 -10.69 -6.02
N PRO A 78 -32.26 -9.57 -6.63
CA PRO A 78 -33.57 -9.43 -7.25
C PRO A 78 -33.84 -10.58 -8.24
N ALA A 79 -35.11 -10.91 -8.50
CA ALA A 79 -35.47 -12.00 -9.41
C ALA A 79 -34.95 -11.75 -10.85
N SER A 80 -34.68 -12.82 -11.60
CA SER A 80 -34.24 -12.67 -13.00
C SER A 80 -35.34 -12.05 -13.84
N GLY A 81 -34.99 -11.19 -14.80
CA GLY A 81 -35.96 -10.46 -15.62
C GLY A 81 -36.61 -9.25 -14.91
N THR A 82 -36.00 -8.74 -13.83
CA THR A 82 -36.49 -7.56 -13.11
C THR A 82 -35.47 -6.42 -13.07
N CYS A 83 -35.87 -5.26 -12.54
CA CYS A 83 -35.00 -4.08 -12.33
C CYS A 83 -34.44 -3.45 -13.61
N GLY A 84 -35.00 -3.75 -14.79
CA GLY A 84 -34.62 -3.06 -16.02
C GLY A 84 -33.21 -3.39 -16.50
N THR A 85 -32.61 -4.49 -16.03
CA THR A 85 -31.23 -4.87 -16.36
C THR A 85 -31.01 -6.38 -16.33
N MET A 86 -30.08 -6.86 -17.13
CA MET A 86 -29.63 -8.26 -17.09
C MET A 86 -28.71 -8.54 -15.90
N ILE A 87 -27.98 -7.53 -15.41
CA ILE A 87 -27.02 -7.66 -14.31
C ILE A 87 -27.57 -6.91 -13.09
N ARG A 88 -28.08 -7.66 -12.12
CA ARG A 88 -28.70 -7.08 -10.92
C ARG A 88 -27.66 -6.88 -9.84
N VAL A 89 -27.44 -5.63 -9.44
CA VAL A 89 -26.52 -5.28 -8.34
C VAL A 89 -27.28 -5.21 -7.02
N TYR A 90 -26.74 -5.85 -5.98
CA TYR A 90 -27.32 -5.87 -4.64
C TYR A 90 -26.23 -5.94 -3.56
N LEU A 91 -26.52 -5.47 -2.34
CA LEU A 91 -25.61 -5.61 -1.20
C LEU A 91 -25.56 -7.07 -0.76
N LYS A 92 -24.34 -7.55 -0.48
CA LYS A 92 -24.15 -8.91 0.02
C LYS A 92 -24.79 -9.12 1.39
N ASN A 93 -24.73 -8.10 2.25
CA ASN A 93 -25.24 -8.12 3.62
C ASN A 93 -26.28 -7.00 3.80
N ASP A 94 -26.83 -6.93 5.01
CA ASP A 94 -27.76 -5.86 5.40
C ASP A 94 -27.14 -4.46 5.30
N HIS A 95 -28.02 -3.48 5.09
CA HIS A 95 -27.68 -2.08 5.15
C HIS A 95 -27.14 -1.68 6.53
N PRO A 96 -26.24 -0.68 6.62
CA PRO A 96 -25.68 -0.28 7.90
C PRO A 96 -26.73 0.37 8.80
N ALA A 97 -26.51 0.30 10.11
CA ALA A 97 -27.24 1.13 11.07
C ALA A 97 -26.77 2.59 10.99
N ILE A 98 -27.59 3.52 11.49
CA ILE A 98 -27.23 4.95 11.56
C ILE A 98 -25.92 5.16 12.35
N SER A 99 -25.73 4.39 13.42
CA SER A 99 -24.54 4.46 14.28
C SER A 99 -23.24 4.04 13.59
N ASP A 100 -23.31 3.31 12.48
CA ASP A 100 -22.13 2.77 11.82
C ASP A 100 -21.41 3.82 10.97
N GLY A 101 -22.09 4.93 10.65
CA GLY A 101 -21.57 5.96 9.77
C GLY A 101 -21.27 5.44 8.35
N VAL A 102 -20.17 5.91 7.76
CA VAL A 102 -19.76 5.49 6.41
C VAL A 102 -18.98 4.18 6.48
N VAL A 103 -19.60 3.08 6.05
CA VAL A 103 -18.99 1.75 6.02
C VAL A 103 -18.57 1.36 4.61
N THR A 104 -17.59 0.46 4.51
CA THR A 104 -17.34 -0.28 3.26
C THR A 104 -18.18 -1.55 3.28
N GLN A 105 -19.04 -1.72 2.27
CA GLN A 105 -19.80 -2.96 2.07
C GLN A 105 -19.48 -3.60 0.73
N LYS A 106 -19.79 -4.90 0.64
CA LYS A 106 -19.65 -5.65 -0.60
C LYS A 106 -20.97 -5.65 -1.36
N VAL A 107 -20.90 -5.39 -2.66
CA VAL A 107 -21.99 -5.65 -3.61
C VAL A 107 -21.66 -6.85 -4.47
N CYS A 108 -22.71 -7.55 -4.84
CA CYS A 108 -22.74 -8.67 -5.74
C CYS A 108 -23.39 -8.23 -7.05
N ALA A 109 -23.00 -8.86 -8.16
CA ALA A 109 -23.63 -8.68 -9.47
C ALA A 109 -24.16 -10.04 -9.95
N ALA A 110 -25.49 -10.20 -9.96
CA ALA A 110 -26.14 -11.44 -10.37
C ALA A 110 -26.59 -11.39 -11.84
N THR A 111 -26.11 -12.32 -12.65
CA THR A 111 -26.61 -12.59 -14.01
C THR A 111 -27.68 -13.70 -13.98
N PRO A 112 -28.42 -13.96 -15.06
CA PRO A 112 -29.42 -15.03 -15.08
C PRO A 112 -28.84 -16.43 -14.84
N ASP A 113 -27.60 -16.66 -15.29
CA ASP A 113 -27.01 -18.01 -15.41
C ASP A 113 -25.84 -18.29 -14.45
N VAL A 114 -25.39 -17.28 -13.69
CA VAL A 114 -24.21 -17.39 -12.80
C VAL A 114 -24.63 -17.36 -11.33
N ASN A 115 -23.87 -18.08 -10.50
CA ASN A 115 -24.04 -18.08 -9.05
C ASN A 115 -24.03 -16.62 -8.51
N PRO A 116 -25.07 -16.20 -7.77
CA PRO A 116 -25.17 -14.84 -7.29
C PRO A 116 -24.08 -14.59 -6.23
N CYS A 117 -23.03 -13.88 -6.64
CA CYS A 117 -21.93 -13.35 -5.82
C CYS A 117 -20.58 -14.10 -5.80
N ASP A 118 -20.19 -14.77 -6.89
CA ASP A 118 -18.81 -15.29 -7.00
C ASP A 118 -17.75 -14.17 -7.02
N GLU A 119 -18.13 -13.00 -7.56
CA GLU A 119 -17.30 -11.80 -7.56
C GLU A 119 -17.96 -10.67 -6.78
N GLU A 120 -17.21 -10.09 -5.85
CA GLU A 120 -17.65 -9.03 -4.95
C GLU A 120 -16.92 -7.73 -5.24
N LYS A 121 -17.64 -6.61 -5.15
CA LYS A 121 -17.06 -5.28 -5.26
C LYS A 121 -17.29 -4.48 -3.99
N ASN A 122 -16.28 -3.76 -3.54
CA ASN A 122 -16.41 -2.87 -2.39
C ASN A 122 -17.03 -1.53 -2.81
N ILE A 123 -18.04 -1.08 -2.07
CA ILE A 123 -18.62 0.26 -2.18
C ILE A 123 -18.68 0.92 -0.79
N LYS A 124 -18.82 2.24 -0.75
CA LYS A 124 -19.15 2.95 0.50
C LYS A 124 -20.65 3.10 0.63
N VAL A 125 -21.17 2.88 1.84
CA VAL A 125 -22.60 3.00 2.17
C VAL A 125 -22.72 3.75 3.49
N VAL A 126 -23.74 4.61 3.59
CA VAL A 126 -24.10 5.29 4.84
C VAL A 126 -25.60 5.34 5.00
N ASN A 127 -26.07 5.18 6.23
CA ASN A 127 -27.46 5.33 6.62
C ASN A 127 -27.69 6.73 7.18
N CYS A 128 -28.48 7.55 6.47
CA CYS A 128 -28.83 8.91 6.88
C CYS A 128 -30.16 8.98 7.66
N GLY A 129 -30.64 7.83 8.16
CA GLY A 129 -31.91 7.69 8.88
C GLY A 129 -33.10 7.54 7.94
N ALA A 130 -33.35 8.54 7.10
CA ALA A 130 -34.49 8.52 6.17
C ALA A 130 -34.19 7.83 4.83
N PHE A 131 -32.91 7.71 4.47
CA PHE A 131 -32.45 7.12 3.21
C PHE A 131 -31.01 6.65 3.35
N TYR A 132 -30.56 5.87 2.37
CA TYR A 132 -29.17 5.44 2.24
C TYR A 132 -28.48 6.19 1.12
N LEU A 133 -27.18 6.41 1.28
CA LEU A 133 -26.32 6.89 0.22
C LEU A 133 -25.27 5.84 -0.12
N TYR A 134 -25.02 5.67 -1.42
CA TYR A 134 -24.07 4.70 -1.96
C TYR A 134 -23.01 5.41 -2.81
N LYS A 135 -21.73 5.09 -2.64
CA LYS A 135 -20.69 5.43 -3.63
C LYS A 135 -20.54 4.30 -4.63
N LEU A 136 -21.30 4.41 -5.71
CA LEU A 136 -21.23 3.51 -6.85
C LEU A 136 -20.15 4.01 -7.81
N VAL A 137 -19.33 3.09 -8.32
CA VAL A 137 -18.26 3.41 -9.27
C VAL A 137 -18.39 2.54 -10.49
N LYS A 138 -18.08 3.09 -11.66
CA LYS A 138 -18.10 2.33 -12.92
C LYS A 138 -17.14 1.16 -12.84
N GLN A 139 -17.55 0.01 -13.38
CA GLN A 139 -16.76 -1.22 -13.36
C GLN A 139 -15.37 -1.04 -13.98
N GLN A 140 -15.25 -0.30 -15.08
CA GLN A 140 -13.97 -0.03 -15.75
C GLN A 140 -12.97 0.70 -14.84
N GLN A 141 -13.44 1.66 -14.03
CA GLN A 141 -12.58 2.39 -13.10
C GLN A 141 -12.06 1.49 -11.97
N GLN A 142 -12.90 0.61 -11.44
CA GLN A 142 -12.48 -0.32 -10.39
C GLN A 142 -11.38 -1.25 -10.90
N GLN A 143 -11.53 -1.78 -12.13
CA GLN A 143 -10.53 -2.63 -12.75
C GLN A 143 -9.21 -1.88 -12.99
N GLN A 144 -9.26 -0.65 -13.50
CA GLN A 144 -8.06 0.18 -13.68
C GLN A 144 -7.33 0.45 -12.35
N GLN A 145 -8.06 0.73 -11.26
CA GLN A 145 -7.46 0.94 -9.94
C GLN A 145 -6.81 -0.33 -9.39
N GLN A 146 -7.45 -1.48 -9.53
CA GLN A 146 -6.85 -2.76 -9.14
C GLN A 146 -5.57 -3.03 -9.93
N GLN A 147 -5.58 -2.77 -11.24
CA GLN A 147 -4.36 -2.88 -12.07
C GLN A 147 -3.28 -1.89 -11.66
N GLN A 148 -3.63 -0.64 -11.33
CA GLN A 148 -2.67 0.35 -10.83
C GLN A 148 -2.05 -0.06 -9.49
N GLN A 149 -2.87 -0.57 -8.56
CA GLN A 149 -2.38 -1.08 -7.27
C GLN A 149 -1.45 -2.28 -7.45
N GLN A 150 -1.81 -3.23 -8.34
CA GLN A 150 -0.94 -4.36 -8.68
C GLN A 150 0.39 -3.90 -9.30
N LYS A 151 0.36 -2.93 -10.22
CA LYS A 151 1.57 -2.35 -10.81
C LYS A 151 2.45 -1.67 -9.75
N GLN A 152 1.84 -0.93 -8.81
CA GLN A 152 2.57 -0.27 -7.74
C GLN A 152 3.22 -1.28 -6.78
N GLN A 153 2.52 -2.37 -6.45
CA GLN A 153 3.08 -3.46 -5.64
C GLN A 153 4.23 -4.16 -6.36
N GLN A 154 4.09 -4.43 -7.67
CA GLN A 154 5.18 -5.00 -8.48
C GLN A 154 6.39 -4.06 -8.53
N GLN A 155 6.18 -2.75 -8.68
CA GLN A 155 7.25 -1.77 -8.69
C GLN A 155 7.97 -1.69 -7.33
N GLN A 156 7.23 -1.75 -6.22
CA GLN A 156 7.82 -1.82 -4.87
C GLN A 156 8.65 -3.09 -4.68
N GLN A 157 8.15 -4.25 -5.14
CA GLN A 157 8.90 -5.50 -5.09
C GLN A 157 10.19 -5.44 -5.93
N GLN A 158 10.13 -4.85 -7.12
CA GLN A 158 11.31 -4.64 -7.96
C GLN A 158 12.33 -3.71 -7.30
N GLN A 159 11.89 -2.61 -6.68
CA GLN A 159 12.77 -1.70 -5.94
C GLN A 159 13.42 -2.41 -4.75
N GLN A 160 12.66 -3.24 -4.01
CA GLN A 160 13.21 -4.00 -2.90
C GLN A 160 14.24 -5.04 -3.36
N GLN A 161 14.00 -5.73 -4.48
CA GLN A 161 14.98 -6.65 -5.08
C GLN A 161 16.24 -5.92 -5.53
N GLN A 162 16.12 -4.74 -6.16
CA GLN A 162 17.28 -3.94 -6.55
C GLN A 162 18.10 -3.47 -5.35
N GLN A 163 17.45 -3.03 -4.26
CA GLN A 163 18.14 -2.66 -3.02
C GLN A 163 18.89 -3.85 -2.42
N LEU A 164 18.27 -5.04 -2.38
CA LEU A 164 18.91 -6.24 -1.87
C LEU A 164 20.13 -6.62 -2.73
N GLN A 165 20.03 -6.51 -4.05
CA GLN A 165 21.14 -6.79 -4.97
C GLN A 165 22.29 -5.80 -4.79
N GLN A 166 22.00 -4.50 -4.60
CA GLN A 166 23.02 -3.50 -4.29
C GLN A 166 23.70 -3.77 -2.95
N GLN A 167 22.94 -4.17 -1.93
CA GLN A 167 23.50 -4.51 -0.62
C GLN A 167 24.42 -5.74 -0.69
N GLN A 168 24.04 -6.76 -1.45
CA GLN A 168 24.91 -7.92 -1.71
C GLN A 168 26.20 -7.53 -2.45
N GLN A 169 26.11 -6.68 -3.47
CA GLN A 169 27.29 -6.17 -4.18
C GLN A 169 28.22 -5.38 -3.25
N GLN A 170 27.67 -4.52 -2.39
CA GLN A 170 28.47 -3.79 -1.40
C GLN A 170 29.16 -4.74 -0.41
N GLN A 171 28.46 -5.77 0.07
CA GLN A 171 29.06 -6.79 0.95
C GLN A 171 30.20 -7.55 0.25
N GLN A 172 30.02 -7.92 -1.02
CA GLN A 172 31.06 -8.57 -1.82
C GLN A 172 32.28 -7.66 -2.01
N GLN A 173 32.06 -6.37 -2.31
CA GLN A 173 33.15 -5.38 -2.43
C GLN A 173 33.89 -5.18 -1.11
N GLN A 174 33.18 -5.08 0.01
CA GLN A 174 33.78 -4.97 1.34
C GLN A 174 34.63 -6.20 1.67
N HIS A 175 34.11 -7.40 1.39
CA HIS A 175 34.84 -8.64 1.60
C HIS A 175 36.12 -8.69 0.75
N HIS A 176 36.03 -8.33 -0.53
CA HIS A 176 37.18 -8.28 -1.43
C HIS A 176 38.24 -7.28 -0.94
N HIS A 177 37.82 -6.07 -0.54
CA HIS A 177 38.72 -5.05 0.02
C HIS A 177 39.42 -5.52 1.30
N GLN A 178 38.68 -6.19 2.18
CA GLN A 178 39.23 -6.73 3.42
C GLN A 178 40.25 -7.84 3.15
N GLN A 179 40.01 -8.69 2.14
CA GLN A 179 40.94 -9.72 1.70
C GLN A 179 42.23 -9.11 1.11
N GLN A 180 42.11 -8.06 0.29
CA GLN A 180 43.28 -7.33 -0.24
C GLN A 180 44.13 -6.70 0.89
N LYS A 181 43.49 -6.08 1.88
CA LYS A 181 44.20 -5.54 3.06
C LYS A 181 44.94 -6.62 3.83
N GLN A 182 44.33 -7.79 4.04
CA GLN A 182 45.00 -8.92 4.69
C GLN A 182 46.22 -9.41 3.89
N GLN A 183 46.10 -9.51 2.56
CA GLN A 183 47.24 -9.89 1.72
C GLN A 183 48.38 -8.87 1.79
N GLN A 184 48.07 -7.57 1.75
CA GLN A 184 49.09 -6.52 1.90
C GLN A 184 49.78 -6.56 3.28
N GLN A 185 49.02 -6.78 4.35
CA GLN A 185 49.61 -6.94 5.69
C GLN A 185 50.52 -8.17 5.78
N GLN A 186 50.12 -9.30 5.20
CA GLN A 186 50.97 -10.50 5.15
C GLN A 186 52.26 -10.26 4.34
N GLN A 187 52.18 -9.56 3.21
CA GLN A 187 53.36 -9.20 2.42
C GLN A 187 54.31 -8.26 3.19
N GLN A 188 53.77 -7.26 3.89
CA GLN A 188 54.58 -6.38 4.74
C GLN A 188 55.27 -7.14 5.88
N GLN A 189 54.57 -8.07 6.54
CA GLN A 189 55.16 -8.92 7.58
C GLN A 189 56.27 -9.80 7.02
N GLN A 190 56.09 -10.40 5.84
CA GLN A 190 57.13 -11.20 5.19
C GLN A 190 58.36 -10.35 4.82
N GLN A 191 58.17 -9.13 4.30
CA GLN A 191 59.28 -8.22 4.01
C GLN A 191 60.04 -7.81 5.26
N GLN A 192 59.34 -7.51 6.36
CA GLN A 192 59.99 -7.20 7.64
C GLN A 192 60.79 -8.38 8.18
N GLN A 193 60.27 -9.61 8.10
CA GLN A 193 60.99 -10.82 8.50
C GLN A 193 62.25 -11.04 7.65
N GLN A 194 62.17 -10.84 6.33
CA GLN A 194 63.33 -10.95 5.45
C GLN A 194 64.41 -9.89 5.77
N GLN A 195 64.01 -8.64 6.03
CA GLN A 195 64.94 -7.59 6.44
C GLN A 195 65.63 -7.92 7.78
N GLN A 196 64.88 -8.44 8.76
CA GLN A 196 65.46 -8.88 10.04
C GLN A 196 66.46 -10.03 9.85
N GLN A 197 66.15 -11.01 9.00
CA GLN A 197 67.08 -12.10 8.68
C GLN A 197 68.35 -11.59 8.00
N GLN A 198 68.24 -10.66 7.05
CA GLN A 198 69.41 -10.05 6.41
C GLN A 198 70.27 -9.26 7.40
N GLN A 199 69.66 -8.49 8.31
CA GLN A 199 70.40 -7.79 9.36
C GLN A 199 71.13 -8.76 10.29
N GLN A 200 70.49 -9.86 10.69
CA GLN A 200 71.14 -10.90 11.49
C GLN A 200 72.32 -11.55 10.76
N GLN A 201 72.18 -11.86 9.47
CA GLN A 201 73.28 -12.39 8.66
C GLN A 201 74.45 -11.41 8.53
N GLN A 202 74.17 -10.12 8.32
CA GLN A 202 75.21 -9.08 8.28
C GLN A 202 75.93 -8.94 9.62
N GLN A 203 75.20 -8.98 10.74
CA GLN A 203 75.80 -8.96 12.07
C GLN A 203 76.69 -10.18 12.31
N GLN A 204 76.25 -11.37 11.91
CA GLN A 204 77.06 -12.59 12.00
C GLN A 204 78.33 -12.51 11.15
N GLN A 205 78.24 -12.00 9.91
CA GLN A 205 79.43 -11.78 9.07
C GLN A 205 80.40 -10.78 9.70
N GLN A 206 79.91 -9.66 10.24
CA GLN A 206 80.77 -8.68 10.92
C GLN A 206 81.46 -9.29 12.14
N GLN A 207 80.77 -10.10 12.94
CA GLN A 207 81.36 -10.81 14.08
C GLN A 207 82.44 -11.79 13.63
N GLN A 208 82.21 -12.54 12.55
CA GLN A 208 83.21 -13.46 12.00
C GLN A 208 84.46 -12.72 11.48
N LEU A 209 84.27 -11.59 10.79
CA LEU A 209 85.40 -10.75 10.35
C LEU A 209 86.20 -10.21 11.53
N GLN A 210 85.53 -9.73 12.59
CA GLN A 210 86.21 -9.26 13.80
C GLN A 210 87.02 -10.39 14.47
N GLN A 211 86.46 -11.59 14.56
CA GLN A 211 87.17 -12.76 15.09
C GLN A 211 88.40 -13.11 14.25
N GLN A 212 88.29 -13.08 12.91
CA GLN A 212 89.44 -13.31 12.03
C GLN A 212 90.54 -12.24 12.19
N GLN A 213 90.16 -10.97 12.32
CA GLN A 213 91.13 -9.89 12.57
C GLN A 213 91.85 -10.05 13.92
N GLN A 214 91.13 -10.47 14.96
CA GLN A 214 91.74 -10.76 16.27
C GLN A 214 92.72 -11.94 16.21
N GLN A 215 92.42 -12.97 15.41
CA GLN A 215 93.32 -14.12 15.21
C GLN A 215 94.59 -13.76 14.42
N GLN A 216 94.55 -12.73 13.56
CA GLN A 216 95.73 -12.28 12.81
C GLN A 216 96.66 -11.34 13.62
N GLN A 217 96.22 -10.88 14.79
CA GLN A 217 96.99 -10.00 15.68
C GLN A 217 97.68 -10.75 16.84
N GLN A 218 97.53 -12.08 16.91
CA GLN A 218 98.18 -12.98 17.86
C GLN A 218 99.23 -13.83 17.15
#